data_AF-A0A2G6R9T4-F1
#
_entry.id   AF-A0A2G6R9T4-F1
#
_cell.length_a   1.000
_cell.length_b   1.000
_cell.length_c   1.000
_cell.angle_alpha   90.00
_cell.angle_beta   90.00
_cell.angle_gamma   90.00
#
_symmetry.space_group_name_H-M   'P 1'
#
loop_
_entity.id
_entity.type
_entity.pdbx_description
1 polymer ?
#
loop_
_entity_poly.entity_id
_entity_poly.type
_entity_poly.pdbx_seq_one_letter_code
_entity_poly.pdbx_strand_id
1 'polypeptide(L)'
;MHKLSLTEYKDLFNQHYESLCLFAYSHISDLEVSKDIVQEVFIKIWEDNITFNHEKSIKPYLYTAVRNKSLDLLKSKHYKATQNKTSKEIEYLETEVVFLREVLINETSQIIESSINTLPPKCAAIMRFSLRGYTNNEIAEKLKISINTVKAQKKIAYKRLKPILKDYFILILFILKI
;
A
#
# COMPACT_ATOMS: atom_id res chain seq x y z
N MET A 1 3.49 -8.34 -28.73
CA MET A 1 4.06 -8.71 -27.41
C MET A 1 5.25 -7.79 -27.17
N HIS A 2 5.16 -6.93 -26.14
CA HIS A 2 6.19 -5.93 -25.83
C HIS A 2 7.17 -6.50 -24.80
N LYS A 3 8.46 -6.56 -25.14
CA LYS A 3 9.52 -6.93 -24.21
C LYS A 3 9.98 -5.66 -23.50
N LEU A 4 9.97 -5.66 -22.17
CA LEU A 4 10.43 -4.53 -21.38
C LEU A 4 11.91 -4.28 -21.64
N SER A 5 12.26 -3.06 -22.05
CA SER A 5 13.63 -2.56 -21.99
C SER A 5 14.09 -2.45 -20.54
N LEU A 6 15.41 -2.32 -20.33
CA LEU A 6 15.98 -2.15 -18.98
C LEU A 6 15.38 -0.93 -18.26
N THR A 7 15.15 0.17 -19.00
CA THR A 7 14.55 1.39 -18.45
C THR A 7 13.10 1.15 -18.03
N GLU A 8 12.29 0.54 -18.91
CA GLU A 8 10.89 0.24 -18.60
C GLU A 8 10.76 -0.73 -17.42
N TYR A 9 11.65 -1.71 -17.32
CA TYR A 9 11.70 -2.61 -16.17
C TYR A 9 12.06 -1.88 -14.87
N LYS A 10 13.06 -0.99 -14.92
CA LYS A 10 13.47 -0.18 -13.76
C LYS A 10 12.34 0.74 -13.31
N ASP A 11 11.64 1.38 -14.24
CA ASP A 11 10.50 2.25 -13.94
C ASP A 11 9.35 1.44 -13.31
N LEU A 12 9.05 0.27 -13.87
CA LEU A 12 8.06 -0.64 -13.32
C LEU A 12 8.41 -1.08 -11.89
N PHE A 13 9.68 -1.43 -11.65
CA PHE A 13 10.17 -1.78 -10.32
C PHE A 13 10.00 -0.62 -9.35
N ASN A 14 10.52 0.56 -9.68
CA ASN A 14 10.44 1.73 -8.80
C ASN A 14 9.00 2.14 -8.51
N GLN A 15 8.09 1.98 -9.47
CA GLN A 15 6.69 2.34 -9.33
C GLN A 15 5.91 1.39 -8.40
N HIS A 16 6.22 0.10 -8.41
CA HIS A 16 5.40 -0.92 -7.74
C HIS A 16 6.05 -1.62 -6.56
N TYR A 17 7.37 -1.56 -6.41
CA TYR A 17 8.10 -2.34 -5.42
C TYR A 17 7.59 -2.09 -3.99
N GLU A 18 7.46 -0.83 -3.59
CA GLU A 18 7.01 -0.49 -2.24
C GLU A 18 5.55 -0.93 -1.98
N SER A 19 4.64 -0.76 -2.95
CA SER A 19 3.24 -1.22 -2.84
C SER A 19 3.17 -2.71 -2.62
N LEU A 20 3.89 -3.43 -3.47
CA LEU A 20 3.89 -4.88 -3.48
C LEU A 20 4.53 -5.44 -2.21
N CYS A 21 5.54 -4.76 -1.65
CA CYS A 21 6.13 -5.15 -0.36
C CYS A 21 5.11 -4.99 0.77
N LEU A 22 4.38 -3.87 0.82
CA LEU A 22 3.32 -3.67 1.81
C LEU A 22 2.14 -4.65 1.62
N PHE A 23 1.86 -5.04 0.38
CA PHE A 23 0.85 -6.03 0.05
C PHE A 23 1.27 -7.44 0.47
N ALA A 24 2.51 -7.86 0.16
CA ALA A 24 3.06 -9.12 0.68
C ALA A 24 3.09 -9.13 2.21
N TYR A 25 3.42 -7.99 2.84
CA TYR A 25 3.45 -7.86 4.28
C TYR A 25 2.08 -8.11 4.94
N SER A 26 0.96 -7.76 4.29
CA SER A 26 -0.37 -8.10 4.84
C SER A 26 -0.62 -9.60 4.95
N HIS A 27 0.07 -10.40 4.12
CA HIS A 27 -0.01 -11.85 4.11
C HIS A 27 1.04 -12.49 5.01
N ILE A 28 2.25 -11.95 5.04
CA ILE A 28 3.43 -12.62 5.60
C ILE A 28 3.78 -12.12 7.00
N SER A 29 3.44 -10.86 7.32
CA SER A 29 3.77 -10.16 8.56
C SER A 29 5.28 -10.10 8.88
N ASP A 30 6.12 -10.28 7.87
CA ASP A 30 7.59 -10.15 7.94
C ASP A 30 8.06 -9.29 6.77
N LEU A 31 8.70 -8.17 7.07
CA LEU A 31 9.08 -7.18 6.06
C LEU A 31 10.22 -7.67 5.17
N GLU A 32 11.21 -8.39 5.71
CA GLU A 32 12.35 -8.86 4.91
C GLU A 32 11.88 -9.96 3.96
N VAL A 33 11.09 -10.92 4.47
CA VAL A 33 10.48 -11.96 3.63
C VAL A 33 9.57 -11.36 2.56
N SER A 34 8.83 -10.28 2.88
CA SER A 34 7.97 -9.59 1.92
C SER A 34 8.77 -8.94 0.79
N LYS A 35 9.92 -8.32 1.10
CA LYS A 35 10.83 -7.75 0.10
C LYS A 35 11.41 -8.83 -0.81
N ASP A 36 11.81 -9.96 -0.24
CA ASP A 36 12.35 -11.10 -0.99
C ASP A 36 11.31 -11.66 -1.96
N ILE A 37 10.07 -11.86 -1.52
CA ILE A 37 8.96 -12.30 -2.38
C ILE A 37 8.80 -11.39 -3.60
N VAL A 38 8.76 -10.07 -3.36
CA VAL A 38 8.58 -9.10 -4.45
C VAL A 38 9.79 -9.10 -5.37
N GLN A 39 10.99 -9.16 -4.81
CA GLN A 39 12.22 -9.22 -5.60
C GLN A 39 12.26 -10.47 -6.49
N GLU A 40 11.89 -11.64 -5.97
CA GLU A 40 11.79 -12.87 -6.75
C GLU A 40 10.75 -12.77 -7.88
N VAL A 41 9.61 -12.12 -7.64
CA VAL A 41 8.60 -11.87 -8.70
C VAL A 41 9.19 -11.02 -9.82
N PHE A 42 9.90 -9.94 -9.47
CA PHE A 42 10.56 -9.09 -10.45
C PHE A 42 11.67 -9.82 -11.21
N ILE A 43 12.51 -10.60 -10.52
CA ILE A 43 13.55 -11.43 -11.15
C ILE A 43 12.91 -12.39 -12.15
N LYS A 44 11.83 -13.07 -11.75
CA LYS A 44 11.11 -14.00 -12.62
C LYS A 44 10.56 -13.31 -13.88
N ILE A 45 9.98 -12.12 -13.76
CA ILE A 45 9.50 -11.34 -14.92
C ILE A 45 10.64 -11.08 -15.91
N TRP A 46 11.83 -10.77 -15.40
CA TRP A 46 13.02 -10.51 -16.22
C TRP A 46 13.55 -11.77 -16.88
N GLU A 47 13.76 -12.85 -16.11
CA GLU A 47 14.31 -14.13 -16.59
C GLU A 47 13.39 -14.83 -17.58
N ASP A 48 12.09 -14.89 -17.28
CA ASP A 48 11.08 -15.54 -18.14
C ASP A 48 10.70 -14.66 -19.34
N ASN A 49 11.28 -13.46 -19.47
CA ASN A 49 10.99 -12.49 -20.52
C ASN A 49 9.48 -12.24 -20.69
N ILE A 50 8.76 -12.09 -19.57
CA ILE A 50 7.30 -11.99 -19.57
C ILE A 50 6.85 -10.76 -20.34
N THR A 51 5.98 -10.97 -21.32
CA THR A 51 5.43 -9.88 -22.15
C THR A 51 4.00 -9.57 -21.74
N PHE A 52 3.66 -8.28 -21.70
CA PHE A 52 2.33 -7.81 -21.37
C PHE A 52 1.60 -7.35 -22.63
N ASN A 53 0.29 -7.63 -22.71
CA ASN A 53 -0.52 -7.24 -23.86
C ASN A 53 -0.74 -5.72 -23.88
N HIS A 54 -0.98 -5.13 -22.71
CA HIS A 54 -1.12 -3.68 -22.51
C HIS A 54 -0.62 -3.29 -21.11
N GLU A 55 -0.25 -2.02 -20.92
CA GLU A 55 0.24 -1.48 -19.64
C GLU A 55 -0.73 -1.76 -18.48
N LYS A 56 -2.04 -1.68 -18.73
CA LYS A 56 -3.10 -1.96 -17.74
C LYS A 56 -3.09 -3.40 -17.22
N SER A 57 -2.48 -4.35 -17.93
CA SER A 57 -2.38 -5.76 -17.50
C SER A 57 -1.20 -6.03 -16.56
N ILE A 58 -0.22 -5.12 -16.49
CA ILE A 58 1.00 -5.34 -15.71
C ILE A 58 0.68 -5.38 -14.21
N LYS A 59 -0.08 -4.40 -13.75
CA LYS A 59 -0.40 -4.25 -12.32
C LYS A 59 -1.24 -5.41 -11.76
N PRO A 60 -2.34 -5.84 -12.39
CA PRO A 60 -3.07 -7.05 -11.98
C PRO A 60 -2.17 -8.29 -11.95
N TYR A 61 -1.27 -8.43 -12.93
CA TYR A 61 -0.32 -9.53 -12.95
C TYR A 61 0.63 -9.48 -11.75
N LEU A 62 1.22 -8.33 -11.44
CA LEU A 62 2.14 -8.17 -10.31
C LEU A 62 1.50 -8.55 -8.98
N TYR A 63 0.30 -8.01 -8.68
CA TYR A 63 -0.43 -8.36 -7.46
C TYR A 63 -0.76 -9.85 -7.39
N THR A 64 -1.15 -10.46 -8.52
CA THR A 64 -1.44 -11.89 -8.59
C THR A 64 -0.18 -12.73 -8.34
N ALA A 65 0.95 -12.37 -8.97
CA ALA A 65 2.22 -13.07 -8.81
C ALA A 65 2.73 -13.01 -7.36
N VAL A 66 2.69 -11.82 -6.75
CA VAL A 66 3.09 -11.62 -5.35
C VAL A 66 2.17 -12.36 -4.39
N ARG A 67 0.85 -12.33 -4.62
CA ARG A 67 -0.12 -13.09 -3.83
C ARG A 67 0.17 -14.58 -3.89
N ASN A 68 0.31 -15.14 -5.10
CA ASN A 68 0.57 -16.57 -5.29
C ASN A 68 1.85 -16.99 -4.58
N LYS A 69 2.93 -16.22 -4.75
CA LYS A 69 4.21 -16.49 -4.10
C LYS A 69 4.11 -16.42 -2.57
N SER A 70 3.35 -15.45 -2.04
CA SER A 70 3.08 -15.32 -0.60
C SER A 70 2.31 -16.52 -0.06
N LEU A 71 1.28 -16.97 -0.78
CA LEU A 71 0.48 -18.14 -0.41
C LEU A 71 1.29 -19.44 -0.49
N ASP A 72 2.12 -19.60 -1.52
CA ASP A 72 3.03 -20.74 -1.66
C ASP A 72 3.99 -20.85 -0.48
N LEU A 73 4.57 -19.71 -0.06
CA LEU A 73 5.42 -19.65 1.12
C LEU A 73 4.66 -20.03 2.39
N LEU A 74 3.47 -19.44 2.61
CA LEU A 74 2.59 -19.77 3.75
C LEU A 74 2.21 -21.26 3.78
N LYS A 75 2.10 -21.90 2.61
CA LYS A 75 1.80 -23.34 2.49
C LYS A 75 3.01 -24.24 2.75
N SER A 76 4.23 -23.71 2.61
CA SER A 76 5.46 -24.48 2.79
C SER A 76 5.60 -25.01 4.22
N LYS A 77 6.12 -26.24 4.36
CA LYS A 77 6.26 -26.91 5.67
C LYS A 77 7.14 -26.11 6.64
N HIS A 78 8.20 -25.49 6.13
CA HIS A 78 9.13 -24.68 6.92
C HIS A 78 8.42 -23.44 7.50
N TYR A 79 7.67 -22.72 6.68
CA TYR A 79 7.00 -21.50 7.13
C TYR A 79 5.81 -21.80 8.06
N LYS A 80 5.05 -22.88 7.82
CA LYS A 80 3.98 -23.33 8.73
C LYS A 80 4.46 -23.68 10.13
N ALA A 81 5.68 -24.20 10.26
CA ALA A 81 6.25 -24.53 11.57
C ALA A 81 6.63 -23.28 12.37
N THR A 82 6.85 -22.15 11.68
CA THR A 82 7.35 -20.90 12.28
C THR A 82 6.24 -19.86 12.46
N GLN A 83 5.13 -19.99 11.71
CA GLN A 83 4.00 -19.06 11.74
C GLN A 83 2.78 -19.65 12.43
N ASN A 84 2.14 -18.85 13.26
CA ASN A 84 0.88 -19.21 13.96
C ASN A 84 -0.38 -19.05 13.08
N LYS A 85 -0.27 -19.18 11.75
CA LYS A 85 -1.45 -19.14 10.87
C LYS A 85 -2.05 -20.54 10.72
N THR A 86 -3.33 -20.65 11.05
CA THR A 86 -4.15 -21.83 10.85
C THR A 86 -4.44 -22.07 9.37
N SER A 87 -4.76 -23.32 9.00
CA SER A 87 -5.17 -23.66 7.63
C SER A 87 -6.38 -22.83 7.16
N LYS A 88 -7.31 -22.51 8.07
CA LYS A 88 -8.51 -21.70 7.78
C LYS A 88 -8.15 -20.25 7.44
N GLU A 89 -7.16 -19.68 8.12
CA GLU A 89 -6.69 -18.31 7.82
C GLU A 89 -6.01 -18.25 6.45
N ILE A 90 -5.27 -19.29 6.07
CA ILE A 90 -4.66 -19.38 4.72
C ILE A 90 -5.76 -19.51 3.66
N GLU A 91 -6.74 -20.38 3.86
CA GLU A 91 -7.89 -20.55 2.96
C GLU A 91 -8.69 -19.24 2.78
N TYR A 92 -8.83 -18.44 3.85
CA TYR A 92 -9.46 -17.12 3.77
C TYR A 92 -8.67 -16.15 2.86
N LEU A 93 -7.34 -16.14 2.94
CA LEU A 93 -6.47 -15.33 2.06
C LEU A 93 -6.50 -15.77 0.58
N GLU A 94 -6.86 -17.02 0.32
CA GLU A 94 -7.07 -17.55 -1.03
C GLU A 94 -8.38 -17.11 -1.67
N THR A 95 -9.29 -16.49 -0.91
CA THR A 95 -10.53 -15.99 -1.50
C THR A 95 -10.29 -14.75 -2.36
N GLU A 96 -10.98 -14.68 -3.50
CA GLU A 96 -10.88 -13.55 -4.43
C GLU A 96 -11.38 -12.23 -3.79
N VAL A 97 -12.36 -12.34 -2.89
CA VAL A 97 -12.89 -11.20 -2.13
C VAL A 97 -11.80 -10.56 -1.26
N VAL A 98 -11.00 -11.38 -0.58
CA VAL A 98 -9.90 -10.88 0.26
C VAL A 98 -8.81 -10.26 -0.60
N PHE A 99 -8.44 -10.92 -1.70
CA PHE A 99 -7.46 -10.38 -2.64
C PHE A 99 -7.85 -9.00 -3.17
N LEU A 100 -9.05 -8.85 -3.73
CA LEU A 100 -9.52 -7.57 -4.26
C LEU A 100 -9.57 -6.49 -3.18
N ARG A 101 -9.99 -6.86 -1.96
CA ARG A 101 -10.01 -5.95 -0.81
C ARG A 101 -8.60 -5.48 -0.43
N GLU A 102 -7.63 -6.37 -0.37
CA GLU A 102 -6.25 -6.01 0.00
C GLU A 102 -5.56 -5.18 -1.07
N VAL A 103 -5.74 -5.52 -2.35
CA VAL A 103 -5.29 -4.69 -3.47
C VAL A 103 -5.88 -3.28 -3.34
N LEU A 104 -7.19 -3.16 -3.15
CA LEU A 104 -7.86 -1.87 -2.99
C LEU A 104 -7.32 -1.07 -1.79
N ILE A 105 -7.11 -1.72 -0.64
CA ILE A 105 -6.56 -1.07 0.57
C ILE A 105 -5.15 -0.56 0.30
N ASN A 106 -4.30 -1.37 -0.31
CA ASN A 106 -2.91 -1.02 -0.59
C ASN A 106 -2.84 0.19 -1.54
N GLU A 107 -3.59 0.12 -2.64
CA GLU A 107 -3.72 1.18 -3.64
C GLU A 107 -4.21 2.50 -3.04
N THR A 108 -5.29 2.41 -2.27
CA THR A 108 -5.88 3.57 -1.62
C THR A 108 -4.91 4.20 -0.62
N SER A 109 -4.20 3.37 0.14
CA SER A 109 -3.21 3.82 1.11
C SER A 109 -2.04 4.56 0.44
N GLN A 110 -1.58 4.08 -0.72
CA GLN A 110 -0.54 4.75 -1.49
C GLN A 110 -0.99 6.10 -2.04
N ILE A 111 -2.21 6.19 -2.56
CA ILE A 111 -2.77 7.45 -3.04
C ILE A 111 -2.86 8.47 -1.89
N ILE A 112 -3.29 8.02 -0.71
CA ILE A 112 -3.38 8.87 0.48
C ILE A 112 -2.00 9.35 0.93
N GLU A 113 -1.03 8.45 1.07
CA GLU A 113 0.31 8.78 1.58
C GLU A 113 1.07 9.69 0.59
N SER A 114 1.01 9.39 -0.71
CA SER A 114 1.60 10.25 -1.74
C SER A 114 0.97 11.64 -1.74
N SER A 115 -0.35 11.73 -1.56
CA SER A 115 -1.05 13.02 -1.43
C SER A 115 -0.62 13.78 -0.17
N ILE A 116 -0.46 13.09 0.97
CA ILE A 116 0.04 13.69 2.21
C ILE A 116 1.47 14.21 2.07
N ASN A 117 2.32 13.52 1.30
CA ASN A 117 3.70 13.94 1.04
C ASN A 117 3.79 15.27 0.27
N THR A 118 2.71 15.72 -0.39
CA THR A 118 2.64 17.06 -1.03
C THR A 118 2.38 18.21 -0.02
N LEU A 119 2.04 17.88 1.23
CA LEU A 119 1.73 18.86 2.26
C LEU A 119 3.00 19.38 2.95
N PRO A 120 2.97 20.61 3.51
CA PRO A 120 4.06 21.08 4.36
C PRO A 120 4.26 20.12 5.56
N PRO A 121 5.49 19.92 6.06
CA PRO A 121 5.81 18.85 7.03
C PRO A 121 4.90 18.81 8.27
N LYS A 122 4.58 19.98 8.86
CA LYS A 122 3.68 20.07 10.02
C LYS A 122 2.24 19.66 9.69
N CYS A 123 1.78 20.00 8.49
CA CYS A 123 0.45 19.64 7.99
C CYS A 123 0.40 18.13 7.73
N ALA A 124 1.41 17.57 7.07
CA ALA A 124 1.53 16.13 6.83
C ALA A 124 1.51 15.32 8.14
N ALA A 125 2.26 15.75 9.16
CA ALA A 125 2.28 15.09 10.47
C ALA A 125 0.88 15.04 11.13
N ILE A 126 0.15 16.16 11.12
CA ILE A 126 -1.22 16.23 11.64
C ILE A 126 -2.17 15.30 10.88
N MET A 127 -2.03 15.22 9.55
CA MET A 127 -2.85 14.34 8.72
C MET A 127 -2.57 12.87 9.01
N ARG A 128 -1.30 12.47 9.19
CA ARG A 128 -0.93 11.10 9.59
C ARG A 128 -1.49 10.70 10.96
N PHE A 129 -1.50 11.60 11.94
CA PHE A 129 -2.17 11.31 13.20
C PHE A 129 -3.69 11.19 13.04
N SER A 130 -4.30 12.03 12.21
CA SER A 130 -5.75 11.96 11.96
C SER A 130 -6.14 10.63 11.32
N LEU A 131 -5.34 10.13 10.37
CA LEU A 131 -5.48 8.81 9.76
C LEU A 131 -5.38 7.66 10.77
N ARG A 132 -4.53 7.81 11.78
CA ARG A 132 -4.39 6.85 12.89
C ARG A 132 -5.52 6.96 13.92
N GLY A 133 -6.52 7.80 13.69
CA GLY A 133 -7.73 7.91 14.52
C GLY A 133 -7.66 8.96 15.62
N TYR A 134 -6.52 9.62 15.83
CA TYR A 134 -6.35 10.61 16.89
C TYR A 134 -7.28 11.82 16.72
N THR A 135 -7.86 12.26 17.83
CA THR A 135 -8.67 13.47 17.95
C THR A 135 -7.81 14.73 17.83
N ASN A 136 -8.45 15.86 17.55
CA ASN A 136 -7.73 17.15 17.47
C ASN A 136 -7.03 17.51 18.79
N ASN A 137 -7.58 17.09 19.93
CA ASN A 137 -6.99 17.30 21.25
C ASN A 137 -5.73 16.46 21.43
N GLU A 138 -5.80 15.16 21.15
CA GLU A 138 -4.64 14.25 21.28
C GLU A 138 -3.50 14.66 20.32
N ILE A 139 -3.84 15.15 19.12
CA ILE A 139 -2.85 15.68 18.17
C ILE A 139 -2.20 16.93 18.73
N ALA A 140 -2.99 17.87 19.27
CA ALA A 140 -2.50 19.11 19.85
C ALA A 140 -1.52 18.83 21.01
N GLU A 141 -1.88 17.89 21.88
CA GLU A 141 -1.05 17.44 23.00
C GLU A 141 0.25 16.79 22.52
N LYS A 142 0.17 15.79 21.62
CA LYS A 142 1.35 15.09 21.08
C LYS A 142 2.34 16.01 20.38
N LEU A 143 1.82 16.97 19.62
CA LEU A 143 2.65 17.91 18.86
C LEU A 143 3.02 19.17 19.65
N LYS A 144 2.53 19.31 20.90
CA LYS A 144 2.73 20.50 21.75
C LYS A 144 2.34 21.80 21.02
N ILE A 145 1.17 21.81 20.38
CA ILE A 145 0.60 22.96 19.68
C ILE A 145 -0.83 23.23 20.14
N SER A 146 -1.40 24.39 19.81
CA SER A 146 -2.80 24.67 20.14
C SER A 146 -3.77 23.85 19.27
N ILE A 147 -4.95 23.52 19.82
CA ILE A 147 -6.04 22.91 19.05
C ILE A 147 -6.43 23.77 17.82
N ASN A 148 -6.32 25.09 17.94
CA ASN A 148 -6.60 26.02 16.84
C ASN A 148 -5.56 25.87 15.73
N THR A 149 -4.29 25.64 16.07
CA THR A 149 -3.24 25.30 15.11
C THR A 149 -3.56 24.00 14.39
N VAL A 150 -4.01 22.96 15.09
CA VAL A 150 -4.44 21.69 14.48
C VAL A 150 -5.56 21.92 13.47
N LYS A 151 -6.64 22.61 13.87
CA LYS A 151 -7.78 22.93 13.00
C LYS A 151 -7.37 23.74 11.77
N ALA A 152 -6.51 24.76 11.95
CA ALA A 152 -6.01 25.58 10.85
C ALA A 152 -5.19 24.75 9.84
N GLN A 153 -4.30 23.89 10.33
CA GLN A 153 -3.50 23.00 9.48
C GLN A 153 -4.34 21.96 8.76
N LYS A 154 -5.39 21.40 9.39
CA LYS A 154 -6.36 20.52 8.72
C LYS A 154 -7.13 21.23 7.60
N LYS A 155 -7.50 22.50 7.80
CA LYS A 155 -8.14 23.31 6.76
C LYS A 155 -7.21 23.53 5.55
N ILE A 156 -5.91 23.74 5.80
CA ILE A 156 -4.90 23.84 4.74
C ILE A 156 -4.76 22.50 4.02
N ALA A 157 -4.67 21.39 4.76
CA ALA A 157 -4.62 20.05 4.19
C ALA A 157 -5.81 19.79 3.27
N TYR A 158 -7.03 20.04 3.74
CA TYR A 158 -8.25 19.86 2.95
C TYR A 158 -8.20 20.61 1.62
N LYS A 159 -7.84 21.91 1.65
CA LYS A 159 -7.76 22.72 0.44
C LYS A 159 -6.75 22.17 -0.58
N ARG A 160 -5.63 21.62 -0.12
CA ARG A 160 -4.58 21.04 -0.98
C ARG A 160 -4.94 19.64 -1.46
N LEU A 161 -5.50 18.80 -0.60
CA LEU A 161 -5.84 17.41 -0.92
C LEU A 161 -7.12 17.29 -1.75
N LYS A 162 -8.07 18.22 -1.62
CA LYS A 162 -9.35 18.19 -2.35
C LYS A 162 -9.21 18.04 -3.87
N PRO A 163 -8.38 18.82 -4.59
CA PRO A 163 -8.22 18.63 -6.03
C PRO A 163 -7.50 17.32 -6.39
N ILE A 164 -6.58 16.84 -5.54
CA ILE A 164 -5.80 15.61 -5.76
C ILE A 164 -6.68 14.37 -5.59
N LEU A 165 -7.53 14.40 -4.56
CA LEU A 165 -8.40 13.30 -4.15
C LEU A 165 -9.86 13.50 -4.62
N LYS A 166 -10.08 14.26 -5.70
CA LYS A 166 -11.43 14.64 -6.17
C LYS A 166 -12.32 13.42 -6.45
N ASP A 167 -11.75 12.37 -7.04
CA ASP A 167 -12.43 11.11 -7.39
C ASP A 167 -12.57 10.19 -6.17
N TYR A 168 -12.00 10.61 -5.03
CA TYR A 168 -11.89 9.91 -3.77
C TYR A 168 -12.55 10.71 -2.63
N PHE A 169 -13.60 11.47 -2.93
CA PHE A 169 -14.21 12.44 -2.02
C PHE A 169 -14.61 11.84 -0.65
N ILE A 170 -15.10 10.60 -0.63
CA ILE A 170 -15.45 9.88 0.60
C ILE A 170 -14.23 9.69 1.51
N LEU A 171 -13.05 9.42 0.94
CA LEU A 171 -11.81 9.27 1.69
C LEU A 171 -11.42 10.58 2.37
N ILE A 172 -11.58 11.71 1.68
CA ILE A 172 -11.30 13.04 2.26
C ILE A 172 -12.13 13.29 3.52
N LEU A 173 -13.42 12.95 3.50
CA LEU A 173 -14.32 13.12 4.65
C LEU A 173 -13.87 12.26 5.85
N PHE A 174 -13.51 11.01 5.59
CA PHE A 174 -13.02 10.09 6.61
C PHE A 174 -11.72 10.59 7.27
N ILE A 175 -10.79 11.09 6.46
CA ILE A 175 -9.48 11.56 6.93
C ILE A 175 -9.58 12.81 7.80
N LEU A 176 -10.47 13.73 7.44
CA LEU A 176 -10.50 15.04 8.08
C LEU A 176 -11.33 15.06 9.38
N LYS A 177 -12.26 14.11 9.55
CA LYS A 177 -13.24 14.11 10.67
C LYS A 177 -13.70 15.55 10.98
N ILE A 178 -14.15 16.27 9.94
CA ILE A 178 -14.79 17.58 10.09
C ILE A 178 -16.11 17.38 10.81
#